data_AF-B8BAQ8-F1
#
_entry.id   AF-B8BAQ8-F1
#
_cell.length_a   1.000
_cell.length_b   1.000
_cell.length_c   1.000
_cell.angle_alpha   90.00
_cell.angle_beta   90.00
_cell.angle_gamma   90.00
#
_symmetry.space_group_name_H-M   'P 1'
#
loop_
_entity.id
_entity.type
_entity.pdbx_description
1 polymer ?
#
loop_
_entity_poly.entity_id
_entity_poly.type
_entity_poly.pdbx_seq_one_letter_code
_entity_poly.pdbx_strand_id
1 'polypeptide(L)' 'MISKELVAIAIAAAIMMNALVGGPSTGPSMNPARTIGAAVATGEYRQMWIYLVAPPLGAIAGAATYTLIKP' A
#
# COMPACT_ATOMS: atom_id res chain seq x y z
N MET A 1 -25.33 5.77 3.96
CA MET A 1 -24.08 6.01 4.70
C MET A 1 -23.40 4.65 4.84
N ILE A 2 -22.23 4.44 4.22
CA ILE A 2 -21.52 3.16 4.33
C ILE A 2 -21.06 3.00 5.78
N SER A 3 -21.27 1.83 6.39
CA SER A 3 -20.80 1.56 7.73
C SER A 3 -19.28 1.56 7.77
N LYS A 4 -18.69 2.15 8.82
CA LYS A 4 -17.22 2.20 8.99
C LYS A 4 -16.61 0.80 9.00
N GLU A 5 -17.34 -0.18 9.54
CA GLU A 5 -16.97 -1.59 9.52
C GLU A 5 -16.78 -2.14 8.12
N LEU A 6 -17.70 -1.83 7.19
CA LEU A 6 -17.60 -2.31 5.81
C LEU A 6 -16.40 -1.68 5.08
N VAL A 7 -16.10 -0.41 5.35
CA VAL A 7 -14.90 0.26 4.83
C VAL A 7 -13.64 -0.40 5.36
N ALA A 8 -13.57 -0.70 6.65
CA ALA A 8 -12.41 -1.35 7.27
C ALA A 8 -12.18 -2.75 6.67
N ILE A 9 -13.23 -3.55 6.52
CA ILE A 9 -13.15 -4.88 5.91
C ILE A 9 -12.68 -4.80 4.46
N ALA A 10 -13.24 -3.87 3.67
CA ALA A 10 -12.86 -3.70 2.27
C ALA A 10 -11.37 -3.32 2.12
N ILE A 11 -10.88 -2.39 2.95
CA ILE A 11 -9.47 -1.98 2.95
C ILE A 11 -8.57 -3.15 3.37
N ALA A 12 -8.93 -3.88 4.42
CA ALA A 12 -8.16 -5.02 4.91
C ALA A 12 -8.06 -6.15 3.85
N ALA A 13 -9.17 -6.46 3.18
CA ALA A 13 -9.20 -7.44 2.09
C ALA A 13 -8.30 -7.03 0.91
N ALA A 14 -8.33 -5.75 0.52
CA ALA A 14 -7.45 -5.23 -0.53
C ALA A 14 -5.96 -5.34 -0.15
N ILE A 15 -5.60 -4.98 1.09
CA ILE A 15 -4.22 -5.13 1.58
C ILE A 15 -3.80 -6.60 1.59
N MET A 16 -4.66 -7.51 2.07
CA MET A 16 -4.39 -8.95 2.10
C MET A 16 -4.15 -9.49 0.69
N MET A 17 -5.02 -9.16 -0.27
CA MET A 17 -4.87 -9.61 -1.65
C MET A 17 -3.55 -9.12 -2.25
N ASN A 18 -3.23 -7.84 -2.09
CA ASN A 18 -1.96 -7.29 -2.57
C ASN A 18 -0.75 -7.93 -1.86
N ALA A 19 -0.90 -8.36 -0.61
CA ALA A 19 0.16 -9.04 0.13
C ALA A 19 0.40 -10.46 -0.39
N LEU A 20 -0.66 -11.18 -0.75
CA LEU A 20 -0.57 -12.51 -1.35
C LEU A 20 0.08 -12.46 -2.73
N VAL A 21 -0.27 -11.45 -3.54
CA VAL A 21 0.25 -11.31 -4.91
C VAL A 21 1.65 -10.69 -4.92
N GLY A 22 1.83 -9.55 -4.27
CA GLY A 22 3.08 -8.78 -4.29
C GLY A 22 4.11 -9.24 -3.26
N GLY A 23 3.71 -10.04 -2.27
CA GLY A 23 4.57 -10.42 -1.16
C GLY A 23 5.82 -11.20 -1.55
N PRO A 24 5.71 -12.26 -2.38
CA PRO A 24 6.89 -13.00 -2.85
C PRO A 24 7.86 -12.17 -3.69
N SER A 25 7.40 -11.07 -4.29
CA SER A 25 8.22 -10.23 -5.16
C SER A 25 8.92 -9.10 -4.39
N THR A 26 8.20 -8.36 -3.53
CA THR A 26 8.71 -7.12 -2.93
C THR A 26 8.40 -6.96 -1.43
N GLY A 27 8.00 -8.00 -0.70
CA GLY A 27 7.87 -7.92 0.77
C GLY A 27 6.77 -6.97 1.27
N PRO A 28 5.52 -7.27 0.91
CA PRO A 28 4.44 -6.35 0.53
C PRO A 28 4.43 -5.01 1.32
N SER A 29 5.04 -3.96 0.77
CA SER A 29 5.18 -2.66 1.45
C SER A 29 3.87 -1.88 1.53
N MET A 30 3.35 -1.41 0.38
CA MET A 30 2.15 -0.56 0.20
C MET A 30 2.10 0.74 1.02
N ASN A 31 3.05 0.95 1.92
CA ASN A 31 3.06 2.04 2.88
C ASN A 31 4.52 2.37 3.21
N PRO A 32 5.01 3.57 2.82
CA PRO A 32 6.36 4.01 3.13
C PRO A 32 6.70 3.94 4.62
N ALA A 33 5.78 4.34 5.50
CA ALA A 33 5.99 4.32 6.95
C ALA A 33 6.17 2.89 7.50
N ARG A 34 5.44 1.91 6.95
CA ARG A 34 5.63 0.49 7.30
C ARG A 34 7.05 0.04 6.96
N THR A 35 7.52 0.37 5.75
CA THR A 35 8.87 -0.03 5.33
C THR A 35 9.95 0.67 6.13
N ILE A 36 9.81 1.97 6.42
CA ILE A 36 10.77 2.72 7.24
C ILE A 36 10.86 2.11 8.64
N GLY A 37 9.73 1.79 9.28
CA GLY A 37 9.74 1.18 10.61
C GLY A 37 10.47 -0.16 10.64
N ALA A 38 10.23 -1.01 9.64
CA ALA A 38 10.95 -2.28 9.51
C ALA A 38 12.46 -2.07 9.26
N ALA A 39 12.81 -1.13 8.38
CA ALA A 39 14.20 -0.80 8.04
C ALA A 39 15.00 -0.30 9.26
N VAL A 40 14.39 0.55 10.09
CA VAL A 40 15.02 1.03 11.33
C VAL A 40 15.20 -0.10 12.33
N ALA A 41 14.21 -0.99 12.46
CA ALA A 41 14.27 -2.11 13.39
C ALA A 41 15.31 -3.18 12.99
N THR A 42 15.48 -3.43 11.69
CA THR A 42 16.43 -4.43 11.17
C THR A 42 17.80 -3.86 10.80
N GLY A 43 17.91 -2.54 10.70
CA GLY A 43 19.11 -1.85 10.20
C GLY A 43 19.33 -2.01 8.69
N GLU A 44 18.34 -2.47 7.94
CA GLU A 44 18.44 -2.66 6.48
C GLU A 44 17.67 -1.58 5.71
N TYR A 45 18.37 -0.84 4.87
CA TYR A 45 17.88 0.28 4.05
C TYR A 45 18.01 0.02 2.55
N ARG A 46 18.34 -1.20 2.14
CA ARG A 46 18.52 -1.56 0.74
C ARG A 46 17.27 -1.26 -0.11
N GLN A 47 17.51 -0.54 -1.20
CA GLN A 47 16.48 -0.13 -2.17
C GLN A 47 15.31 0.66 -1.56
N MET A 48 15.50 1.31 -0.40
CA MET A 48 14.40 1.98 0.32
C MET A 48 13.68 3.03 -0.52
N TRP A 49 14.39 3.70 -1.44
CA TRP A 49 13.82 4.71 -2.34
C TRP A 49 12.59 4.20 -3.12
N ILE A 50 12.58 2.93 -3.56
CA ILE A 50 11.47 2.40 -4.37
C ILE A 50 10.19 2.30 -3.54
N TYR A 51 10.33 2.00 -2.25
CA TYR A 51 9.23 1.94 -1.29
C TYR A 51 8.76 3.33 -0.82
N LEU A 52 9.54 4.38 -1.08
CA LEU A 52 9.12 5.77 -0.84
C LEU A 52 8.43 6.37 -2.06
N VAL A 53 8.83 5.99 -3.27
CA VAL A 53 8.31 6.58 -4.52
C VAL A 53 7.12 5.79 -5.07
N ALA A 54 7.20 4.46 -5.11
CA ALA A 54 6.17 3.64 -5.76
C ALA A 54 4.80 3.71 -5.07
N PRO A 55 4.68 3.63 -3.72
CA PRO A 55 3.37 3.68 -3.09
C PRO A 55 2.63 5.01 -3.26
N PRO A 56 3.26 6.20 -3.10
CA PRO A 56 2.59 7.46 -3.39
C PRO A 56 2.15 7.59 -4.85
N LEU A 57 2.98 7.17 -5.82
CA LEU A 57 2.60 7.17 -7.23
C LEU A 57 1.39 6.25 -7.49
N GLY A 58 1.37 5.06 -6.90
CA GLY A 58 0.23 4.14 -6.97
C GLY A 58 -1.03 4.74 -6.35
N ALA A 59 -0.91 5.43 -5.22
CA ALA A 59 -2.03 6.10 -4.56
C ALA A 59 -2.60 7.24 -5.44
N ILE A 60 -1.73 8.06 -6.04
CA ILE A 60 -2.13 9.12 -6.97
C ILE A 60 -2.85 8.52 -8.18
N ALA A 61 -2.27 7.48 -8.80
CA ALA A 61 -2.87 6.82 -9.96
C ALA A 61 -4.23 6.20 -9.63
N GLY A 62 -4.36 5.53 -8.48
CA GLY A 62 -5.62 4.95 -8.02
C GLY A 62 -6.68 6.01 -7.73
N ALA A 63 -6.31 7.10 -7.05
CA ALA A 63 -7.21 8.21 -6.78
C ALA A 63 -7.65 8.94 -8.05
N ALA A 64 -6.74 9.16 -8.99
CA ALA A 64 -7.04 9.74 -10.30
C ALA A 64 -8.01 8.84 -11.07
N THR A 65 -7.73 7.54 -11.13
CA THR A 65 -8.60 6.56 -11.81
C THR A 65 -9.99 6.57 -11.19
N TYR A 66 -10.10 6.52 -9.86
CA TYR A 66 -11.38 6.58 -9.17
C TYR A 66 -12.15 7.88 -9.51
N THR A 67 -11.46 9.02 -9.51
CA THR A 67 -12.07 10.32 -9.85
C THR A 67 -12.58 10.36 -11.29
N LEU A 68 -11.87 9.72 -12.23
CA LEU A 68 -12.24 9.69 -13.65
C LEU A 68 -13.42 8.76 -13.96
N ILE A 69 -13.52 7.62 -13.26
CA ILE A 69 -14.56 6.62 -13.53
C ILE A 69 -15.81 6.81 -12.68
N LYS A 70 -15.70 7.52 -11.56
CA LYS A 70 -16.83 7.75 -10.66
C LYS A 70 -17.84 8.65 -11.39
N PRO A 71 -19.09 8.20 -11.56
CA PRO A 71 -20.16 9.02 -12.14
C PRO A 71 -20.55 10.19 -11.23
#